data_AF-A0A8S9HT96-F1
#
_entry.id   AF-A0A8S9HT96-F1
#
_cell.length_a   1.000
_cell.length_b   1.000
_cell.length_c   1.000
_cell.angle_alpha   90.00
_cell.angle_beta   90.00
_cell.angle_gamma   90.00
#
_symmetry.space_group_name_H-M   'P 1'
#
loop_
_entity.id
_entity.type
_entity.pdbx_description
1 polymer ?
#
loop_
_entity_poly.entity_id
_entity_poly.type
_entity_poly.pdbx_seq_one_letter_code
_entity_poly.pdbx_strand_id
1 'polypeptide(L)'
;MTFHDYSITFLGLSLLCFLSPATFSADYIPSTLDGPFVPVTVPLDTSLRGKAIDLPDTDPRVRRHVTGFEPEQISLSLSSDFDSIWVSWITGSTSPPPFT
;
A
#
# COMPACT_ATOMS: atom_id res chain seq x y z
N MET A 1 46.35 44.46 -0.71
CA MET A 1 45.39 44.37 -1.82
C MET A 1 44.89 42.94 -1.84
N THR A 2 44.10 42.57 -0.83
CA THR A 2 43.69 41.18 -0.54
C THR A 2 42.36 41.17 0.21
N PHE A 3 42.19 42.06 1.21
CA PHE A 3 40.96 42.11 2.04
C PHE A 3 39.71 42.59 1.27
N HIS A 4 39.88 43.51 0.30
CA HIS A 4 38.79 44.00 -0.54
C HIS A 4 38.30 42.93 -1.54
N ASP A 5 39.23 42.11 -2.04
CA ASP A 5 38.95 41.08 -3.05
C ASP A 5 38.16 39.89 -2.46
N TYR A 6 38.44 39.52 -1.20
CA TYR A 6 37.62 38.53 -0.48
C TYR A 6 36.21 39.03 -0.15
N SER A 7 36.05 40.33 0.12
CA SER A 7 34.73 40.93 0.41
C SER A 7 33.84 40.99 -0.83
N ILE A 8 34.40 41.38 -1.98
CA ILE A 8 33.67 41.42 -3.27
C ILE A 8 33.31 40.01 -3.74
N THR A 9 34.20 39.03 -3.58
CA THR A 9 33.89 37.63 -3.92
C THR A 9 32.85 37.03 -2.98
N PHE A 10 32.90 37.35 -1.67
CA PHE A 10 31.91 36.90 -0.70
C PHE A 10 30.52 37.53 -0.94
N LEU A 11 30.46 38.84 -1.21
CA LEU A 11 29.22 39.55 -1.56
C LEU A 11 28.66 39.08 -2.91
N GLY A 12 29.51 38.85 -3.90
CA GLY A 12 29.13 38.34 -5.22
C GLY A 12 28.58 36.92 -5.15
N LEU A 13 29.20 36.03 -4.36
CA LEU A 13 28.74 34.65 -4.16
C LEU A 13 27.42 34.61 -3.39
N SER A 14 27.26 35.48 -2.37
CA SER A 14 26.01 35.62 -1.61
C SER A 14 24.87 36.10 -2.51
N LEU A 15 25.11 37.12 -3.33
CA LEU A 15 24.14 37.63 -4.32
C LEU A 15 23.76 36.54 -5.35
N LEU A 16 24.71 35.74 -5.81
CA LEU A 16 24.47 34.64 -6.75
C LEU A 16 23.58 33.53 -6.14
N CYS A 17 23.72 33.27 -4.84
CA CYS A 17 22.85 32.33 -4.11
C CYS A 17 21.42 32.87 -3.91
N PHE A 18 21.23 34.18 -3.72
CA PHE A 18 19.90 34.80 -3.59
C PHE A 18 19.17 34.98 -4.94
N LEU A 19 19.90 35.08 -6.05
CA LEU A 19 19.36 35.18 -7.42
C LEU A 19 19.14 33.82 -8.08
N SER A 20 19.61 32.73 -7.48
CA SER A 20 19.23 31.38 -7.90
C SER A 20 17.77 31.16 -7.51
N PRO A 21 16.82 31.01 -8.45
CA PRO A 21 15.55 30.40 -8.13
C PRO A 21 15.84 28.95 -7.75
N ALA A 22 16.11 28.69 -6.47
CA ALA A 22 15.99 27.36 -5.94
C ALA A 22 14.51 27.01 -6.10
N THR A 23 14.16 26.37 -7.21
CA THR A 23 12.84 25.81 -7.44
C THR A 23 12.69 24.68 -6.43
N PHE A 24 12.21 25.03 -5.25
CA PHE A 24 11.67 24.08 -4.30
C PHE A 24 10.41 23.55 -4.98
N SER A 25 10.56 22.51 -5.81
CA SER A 25 9.41 21.70 -6.21
C SER A 25 9.02 20.96 -4.94
N ALA A 26 8.18 21.59 -4.12
CA ALA A 26 7.40 20.82 -3.16
C ALA A 26 6.66 19.79 -4.03
N ASP A 27 6.99 18.51 -3.88
CA ASP A 27 6.36 17.43 -4.63
C ASP A 27 4.84 17.55 -4.44
N TYR A 28 4.17 18.05 -5.46
CA TYR A 28 2.74 18.30 -5.40
C TYR A 28 2.04 16.96 -5.52
N ILE A 29 1.42 16.52 -4.41
CA ILE A 29 0.56 15.35 -4.39
C ILE A 29 -0.83 15.82 -4.85
N PRO A 30 -1.33 15.35 -6.00
CA PRO A 30 -2.63 15.76 -6.50
C PRO A 30 -3.74 15.32 -5.54
N SER A 31 -4.73 16.18 -5.34
CA SER A 31 -5.93 15.91 -4.57
C SER A 31 -7.14 15.85 -5.49
N THR A 32 -8.18 15.14 -5.05
CA THR A 32 -9.48 15.18 -5.76
C THR A 32 -10.11 16.58 -5.74
N LEU A 33 -9.67 17.48 -4.84
CA LEU A 33 -10.06 18.88 -4.84
C LEU A 33 -9.62 19.63 -6.12
N ASP A 34 -8.58 19.14 -6.80
CA ASP A 34 -8.03 19.76 -8.01
C ASP A 34 -8.83 19.39 -9.27
N GLY A 35 -9.88 18.58 -9.12
CA GLY A 35 -10.72 18.09 -10.20
C GLY A 35 -10.16 16.82 -10.84
N PRO A 36 -10.71 16.42 -12.00
CA PRO A 36 -10.27 15.22 -12.70
C PRO A 36 -8.80 15.33 -13.13
N PHE A 37 -8.03 14.28 -12.84
CA PHE A 37 -6.67 14.15 -13.36
C PHE A 37 -6.67 13.70 -14.82
N VAL A 38 -5.59 14.03 -15.54
CA VAL A 38 -5.37 13.52 -16.90
C VAL A 38 -5.27 12.00 -16.87
N PRO A 39 -6.07 11.25 -17.66
CA PRO A 39 -6.02 9.80 -17.64
C PRO A 39 -4.62 9.24 -17.92
N VAL A 40 -4.17 8.31 -17.07
CA VAL A 40 -2.90 7.61 -17.21
C VAL A 40 -3.19 6.12 -17.40
N THR A 41 -2.60 5.51 -18.43
CA THR A 41 -2.63 4.06 -18.64
C THR A 41 -1.27 3.49 -18.31
N VAL A 42 -1.21 2.57 -17.35
CA VAL A 42 0.02 1.84 -17.03
C VAL A 42 0.22 0.76 -18.11
N PRO A 43 1.40 0.68 -18.75
CA PRO A 43 1.67 -0.38 -19.73
C PRO A 43 1.52 -1.78 -19.13
N LEU A 44 1.07 -2.74 -19.94
CA LEU A 44 0.99 -4.13 -19.52
C LEU A 44 2.39 -4.65 -19.18
N ASP A 45 2.58 -5.14 -17.97
CA ASP A 45 3.79 -5.85 -17.59
C ASP A 45 3.82 -7.22 -18.27
N THR A 46 4.67 -7.35 -19.28
CA THR A 46 4.83 -8.57 -20.09
C THR A 46 5.47 -9.73 -19.32
N SER A 47 6.00 -9.49 -18.12
CA SER A 47 6.52 -10.54 -17.23
C SER A 47 5.41 -11.21 -16.41
N LEU A 48 4.20 -10.63 -16.34
CA LEU A 48 3.05 -11.22 -15.67
C LEU A 48 2.72 -12.57 -16.33
N ARG A 49 2.95 -13.64 -15.57
CA ARG A 49 2.73 -15.01 -16.04
C ARG A 49 1.24 -15.31 -16.07
N GLY A 50 0.62 -15.15 -17.24
CA GLY A 50 -0.64 -15.80 -17.63
C GLY A 50 -1.71 -15.92 -16.52
N LYS A 51 -2.28 -17.12 -16.38
CA LYS A 51 -3.38 -17.42 -15.45
C LYS A 51 -2.84 -17.71 -14.04
N ALA A 52 -3.45 -17.11 -13.02
CA ALA A 52 -3.17 -17.46 -11.62
C ALA A 52 -3.45 -18.95 -11.37
N ILE A 53 -2.59 -19.59 -10.55
CA ILE A 53 -2.75 -20.98 -10.11
C ILE A 53 -3.34 -20.94 -8.70
N ASP A 54 -4.47 -21.62 -8.51
CA ASP A 54 -5.13 -21.71 -7.22
C ASP A 54 -4.26 -22.46 -6.20
N LEU A 55 -4.40 -22.11 -4.92
CA LEU A 55 -3.75 -22.86 -3.85
C LEU A 55 -4.33 -24.28 -3.80
N PRO A 56 -3.49 -25.32 -3.69
CA PRO A 56 -3.97 -26.68 -3.55
C PRO A 56 -4.63 -26.87 -2.18
N ASP A 57 -5.54 -27.85 -2.08
CA ASP A 57 -6.16 -28.29 -0.82
C ASP A 57 -5.15 -28.81 0.22
N THR A 58 -3.97 -29.23 -0.24
CA THR A 58 -2.83 -29.62 0.59
C THR A 58 -2.08 -28.45 1.21
N ASP A 59 -2.33 -27.21 0.76
CA ASP A 59 -1.68 -26.02 1.33
C ASP A 59 -2.05 -25.91 2.83
N PRO A 60 -1.06 -25.78 3.73
CA PRO A 60 -1.34 -25.73 5.16
C PRO A 60 -2.28 -24.60 5.55
N ARG A 61 -2.40 -23.52 4.76
CA ARG A 61 -3.29 -22.39 5.07
C ARG A 61 -4.77 -22.68 4.86
N VAL A 62 -5.10 -23.66 4.00
CA VAL A 62 -6.49 -24.04 3.70
C VAL A 62 -6.92 -25.32 4.41
N ARG A 63 -5.98 -26.00 5.09
CA ARG A 63 -6.27 -27.17 5.92
C ARG A 63 -6.84 -26.76 7.27
N ARG A 64 -7.69 -27.63 7.81
CA ARG A 64 -8.26 -27.49 9.15
C ARG A 64 -7.18 -27.67 10.23
N HIS A 65 -7.09 -26.72 11.17
CA HIS A 65 -6.11 -26.72 12.27
C HIS A 65 -6.71 -26.95 13.66
N VAL A 66 -8.03 -26.91 13.78
CA VAL A 66 -8.72 -27.04 15.07
C VAL A 66 -9.30 -28.44 15.25
N THR A 67 -9.69 -28.82 16.46
CA THR A 67 -10.25 -30.15 16.77
C THR A 67 -11.70 -30.05 17.27
N GLY A 68 -12.50 -31.10 17.08
CA GLY A 68 -13.90 -31.11 17.55
C GLY A 68 -14.73 -29.93 17.01
N PHE A 69 -15.39 -29.20 17.91
CA PHE A 69 -16.21 -28.02 17.60
C PHE A 69 -15.53 -26.69 17.97
N GLU A 70 -14.20 -26.67 18.05
CA GLU A 70 -13.46 -25.43 18.15
C GLU A 70 -13.76 -24.52 16.94
N PRO A 71 -13.82 -23.19 17.14
CA PRO A 71 -14.14 -22.25 16.08
C PRO A 71 -13.01 -22.14 15.05
N GLU A 72 -13.37 -22.11 13.78
CA GLU A 72 -12.48 -21.84 12.66
C GLU A 72 -13.10 -20.82 11.71
N GLN A 73 -12.31 -20.29 10.78
CA GLN A 73 -12.75 -19.29 9.80
C GLN A 73 -13.45 -18.09 10.47
N ILE A 74 -12.86 -17.59 11.55
CA ILE A 74 -13.39 -16.48 12.32
C ILE A 74 -13.34 -15.21 11.47
N SER A 75 -14.48 -14.53 11.35
CA SER A 75 -14.64 -13.29 10.60
C SER A 75 -15.23 -12.20 11.47
N LEU A 76 -14.75 -10.98 11.26
CA LEU A 76 -15.27 -9.76 11.84
C LEU A 76 -15.85 -8.90 10.72
N SER A 77 -17.07 -8.38 10.92
CA SER A 77 -17.71 -7.48 9.97
C SER A 77 -18.20 -6.22 10.67
N LEU A 78 -18.12 -5.08 9.97
CA LEU A 78 -18.66 -3.82 10.47
C LEU A 78 -20.18 -3.92 10.65
N SER A 79 -20.69 -3.23 11.65
CA SER A 79 -22.13 -3.02 11.84
C SER A 79 -22.61 -1.77 11.11
N SER A 80 -23.89 -1.41 11.28
CA SER A 80 -24.44 -0.12 10.84
C SER A 80 -23.78 1.06 11.56
N ASP A 81 -23.46 0.86 12.83
CA ASP A 81 -22.91 1.86 13.72
C ASP A 81 -21.52 1.46 14.22
N PHE A 82 -20.69 2.45 14.53
CA PHE A 82 -19.26 2.25 14.82
C PHE A 82 -19.00 1.56 16.18
N ASP A 83 -19.99 1.54 17.07
CA ASP A 83 -19.87 0.99 18.42
C ASP A 83 -20.25 -0.50 18.51
N SER A 84 -20.54 -1.14 17.37
CA SER A 84 -20.87 -2.57 17.28
C SER A 84 -20.20 -3.25 16.08
N ILE A 85 -20.00 -4.57 16.20
CA ILE A 85 -19.47 -5.43 15.13
C ILE A 85 -20.16 -6.78 15.12
N TRP A 86 -20.11 -7.47 13.99
CA TRP A 86 -20.51 -8.87 13.86
C TRP A 86 -19.28 -9.77 13.99
N VAL A 87 -19.43 -10.82 14.80
CA VAL A 87 -18.44 -11.90 14.93
C VAL A 87 -19.08 -13.19 14.45
N SER A 88 -18.47 -13.85 13.46
CA SER A 88 -18.94 -15.13 12.93
C SER A 88 -17.80 -16.15 12.83
N TRP A 89 -18.15 -17.43 12.87
CA TRP A 89 -17.22 -18.55 12.75
C TRP A 89 -17.96 -19.82 12.32
N ILE A 90 -17.20 -20.85 11.94
CA ILE A 90 -17.70 -22.19 11.65
C ILE A 90 -17.19 -23.16 12.74
N THR A 91 -17.96 -24.20 13.04
CA THR A 91 -17.54 -25.32 13.90
C THR A 91 -17.83 -26.66 13.22
N GLY A 92 -17.05 -27.69 13.55
CA GLY A 92 -17.18 -29.03 12.96
C GLY A 92 -16.44 -29.18 11.61
N SER A 93 -16.41 -30.41 11.07
CA SER A 93 -15.85 -30.69 9.74
C SER A 93 -16.96 -30.96 8.73
N THR A 94 -16.83 -30.41 7.52
CA THR A 94 -17.74 -30.68 6.39
C THR A 94 -17.31 -31.93 5.60
N SER A 95 -16.15 -32.53 5.91
CA SER A 95 -15.69 -33.72 5.19
C SER A 95 -16.62 -34.92 5.46
N PRO A 96 -17.25 -35.54 4.44
CA PRO A 96 -17.75 -36.90 4.62
C PRO A 96 -16.56 -37.82 5.01
N PRO A 97 -16.76 -38.84 5.85
CA PRO A 97 -15.68 -39.79 6.15
C PRO A 97 -15.15 -40.36 4.82
N PRO A 98 -13.82 -40.60 4.70
CA PRO A 98 -13.29 -41.23 3.51
C PRO A 98 -14.03 -42.54 3.26
N PHE A 99 -14.49 -42.76 2.03
CA PHE A 99 -15.09 -44.02 1.63
C PHE A 99 -14.09 -45.15 1.94
N THR A 100 -14.40 -45.98 2.93
CA THR A 100 -13.68 -47.20 3.27
C THR A 100 -14.01 -48.32 2.31
#